data_AF-A0AAF0ZDZ5-F1
#
_entry.id   AF-A0AAF0ZDZ5-F1
#
_cell.length_a   1.000
_cell.length_b   1.000
_cell.length_c   1.000
_cell.angle_alpha   90.00
_cell.angle_beta   90.00
_cell.angle_gamma   90.00
#
_symmetry.space_group_name_H-M   'P 1'
#
loop_
_entity.id
_entity.type
_entity.pdbx_description
1 polymer ?
#
loop_
_entity_poly.entity_id
_entity_poly.type
_entity_poly.pdbx_seq_one_letter_code
_entity_poly.pdbx_strand_id
1 'polypeptide(L)'
;MSAGHALHVFINGQLSGAVYGGLENPKLTYSGNVKLRAGINKISMLSVAVGLPNVGLHFETWNAGVLGPITLSGLNEGTRDLTKQRWAYKVGMKGEMLSLHTLSGSSSVKWVKDLLLAQKQPLTWYKATFDAPEGNDPLALDMGSMGKGQIWINGEGVGRHWPGYIARGDCGECNYAGLYSETKCQTNCEQPSQRWYHVPRSWLKPRGNLLVMFEEWGGEPEGISLAKRSTTRVCADIVEGQPSLKSWHMATSGKSNSLQLKAHLRCPAELKISDIQFASYGLPQGTCGNYHESSCHAHKSNDAFEKNCIGQQSCSVNVVPEIFGGDPCPNTSKKLAVEAMCS
;
A
#
# COMPACT_ATOMS: atom_id res chain seq x y z
N MET A 1 -20.31 18.50 -13.58
CA MET A 1 -19.77 17.14 -13.53
C MET A 1 -18.33 17.17 -14.01
N SER A 2 -17.49 16.32 -13.43
CA SER A 2 -16.13 16.08 -13.86
C SER A 2 -16.00 14.62 -14.28
N ALA A 3 -15.17 14.35 -15.29
CA ALA A 3 -14.80 13.00 -15.69
C ALA A 3 -13.77 12.35 -14.74
N GLY A 4 -13.35 13.07 -13.68
CA GLY A 4 -12.44 12.56 -12.66
C GLY A 4 -11.02 13.14 -12.73
N HIS A 5 -10.10 12.69 -11.87
CA HIS A 5 -10.26 11.61 -10.86
C HIS A 5 -10.44 12.14 -9.43
N ALA A 6 -9.97 13.36 -9.16
CA ALA A 6 -10.33 14.14 -7.97
C ALA A 6 -10.58 15.62 -8.35
N LEU A 7 -11.40 16.28 -7.56
CA LEU A 7 -11.81 17.67 -7.77
C LEU A 7 -11.85 18.40 -6.43
N HIS A 8 -11.10 19.51 -6.34
CA HIS A 8 -11.21 20.48 -5.25
C HIS A 8 -11.86 21.75 -5.77
N VAL A 9 -12.87 22.24 -5.05
CA VAL A 9 -13.60 23.47 -5.40
C VAL A 9 -13.20 24.57 -4.42
N PHE A 10 -12.65 25.66 -4.95
CA PHE A 10 -12.28 26.84 -4.20
C PHE A 10 -13.19 28.02 -4.56
N ILE A 11 -13.65 28.72 -3.54
CA ILE A 11 -14.49 29.91 -3.66
C ILE A 11 -13.74 31.07 -3.02
N ASN A 12 -13.44 32.09 -3.81
CA ASN A 12 -12.68 33.26 -3.39
C ASN A 12 -11.33 32.93 -2.72
N GLY A 13 -10.69 31.84 -3.16
CA GLY A 13 -9.40 31.36 -2.64
C GLY A 13 -9.48 30.42 -1.43
N GLN A 14 -10.68 30.16 -0.89
CA GLN A 14 -10.88 29.22 0.22
C GLN A 14 -11.44 27.89 -0.29
N LEU A 15 -10.97 26.77 0.26
CA LEU A 15 -11.47 25.44 -0.07
C LEU A 15 -12.92 25.31 0.42
N SER A 16 -13.83 24.99 -0.51
CA SER A 16 -15.25 24.76 -0.23
C SER A 16 -15.59 23.28 -0.14
N GLY A 17 -14.78 22.42 -0.75
CA GLY A 17 -14.88 20.98 -0.61
C GLY A 17 -14.09 20.22 -1.68
N ALA A 18 -13.99 18.91 -1.47
CA ALA A 18 -13.27 18.00 -2.33
C ALA A 18 -14.09 16.72 -2.55
N VAL A 19 -14.02 16.18 -3.76
CA VAL A 19 -14.59 14.87 -4.13
C VAL A 19 -13.57 14.09 -4.94
N TYR A 20 -13.60 12.76 -4.85
CA TYR A 20 -12.71 11.87 -5.58
C TYR A 20 -13.44 10.58 -5.95
N GLY A 21 -12.97 9.92 -7.00
CA GLY A 21 -13.58 8.73 -7.58
C GLY A 21 -12.76 7.48 -7.29
N GLY A 22 -13.37 6.32 -7.56
CA GLY A 22 -12.69 5.03 -7.56
C GLY A 22 -12.16 4.67 -8.94
N LEU A 23 -11.44 3.56 -9.04
CA LEU A 23 -10.90 3.04 -10.31
C LEU A 23 -12.01 2.74 -11.33
N GLU A 24 -13.09 2.08 -10.89
CA GLU A 24 -14.23 1.72 -11.75
C GLU A 24 -15.12 2.92 -12.07
N ASN A 25 -15.27 3.85 -11.12
CA ASN A 25 -16.15 5.00 -11.20
C ASN A 25 -15.38 6.30 -10.94
N PRO A 26 -14.60 6.80 -11.93
CA PRO A 26 -13.79 8.00 -11.78
C PRO A 26 -14.62 9.31 -11.85
N LYS A 27 -15.83 9.27 -12.42
CA LYS A 27 -16.68 10.45 -12.64
C LYS A 27 -17.14 11.07 -11.32
N LEU A 28 -17.19 12.39 -11.26
CA LEU A 28 -17.43 13.15 -10.04
C LEU A 28 -18.54 14.20 -10.20
N THR A 29 -19.29 14.37 -9.12
CA THR A 29 -20.18 15.50 -8.90
C THR A 29 -19.93 16.06 -7.51
N TYR A 30 -19.53 17.33 -7.44
CA TYR A 30 -19.57 18.09 -6.20
C TYR A 30 -20.89 18.85 -6.13
N SER A 31 -21.60 18.72 -5.02
CA SER A 31 -22.81 19.49 -4.72
C SER A 31 -22.71 19.98 -3.28
N GLY A 32 -22.82 21.29 -3.08
CA GLY A 32 -22.68 21.90 -1.76
C GLY A 32 -22.95 23.40 -1.81
N ASN A 33 -23.35 23.95 -0.66
CA ASN A 33 -23.54 25.38 -0.50
C ASN A 33 -22.19 26.10 -0.54
N VAL A 34 -22.12 27.21 -1.27
CA VAL A 34 -20.90 28.03 -1.42
C VAL A 34 -21.11 29.43 -0.87
N LYS A 35 -20.07 29.98 -0.21
CA LYS A 35 -20.11 31.33 0.36
C LYS A 35 -19.70 32.38 -0.68
N LEU A 36 -20.70 32.99 -1.31
CA LEU A 36 -20.51 34.09 -2.26
C LEU A 36 -20.63 35.45 -1.55
N ARG A 37 -19.99 36.47 -2.11
CA ARG A 37 -20.12 37.88 -1.70
C ARG A 37 -20.76 38.71 -2.81
N ALA A 38 -21.24 39.91 -2.47
CA ALA A 38 -21.68 40.86 -3.48
C ALA A 38 -20.56 41.19 -4.47
N GLY A 39 -20.90 41.31 -5.76
CA GLY A 39 -19.94 41.58 -6.83
C GLY A 39 -19.22 40.34 -7.37
N ILE A 40 -17.95 40.51 -7.72
CA ILE A 40 -17.16 39.47 -8.42
C ILE A 40 -16.70 38.39 -7.43
N ASN A 41 -17.07 37.15 -7.75
CA ASN A 41 -16.63 35.94 -7.06
C ASN A 41 -15.68 35.15 -7.96
N LYS A 42 -14.61 34.60 -7.38
CA LYS A 42 -13.68 33.74 -8.09
C LYS A 42 -13.96 32.28 -7.73
N ILE A 43 -14.35 31.49 -8.72
CA ILE A 43 -14.47 30.04 -8.60
C ILE A 43 -13.21 29.43 -9.22
N SER A 44 -12.48 28.62 -8.46
CA SER A 44 -11.30 27.91 -8.95
C SER A 44 -11.48 26.42 -8.68
N MET A 45 -11.25 25.61 -9.71
CA MET A 45 -11.41 24.16 -9.64
C MET A 45 -10.06 23.52 -9.92
N LEU A 46 -9.53 22.81 -8.92
CA LEU A 46 -8.35 21.99 -9.11
C LEU A 46 -8.79 20.58 -9.48
N SER A 47 -8.65 20.25 -10.76
CA SER A 47 -8.90 18.90 -11.27
C SER A 47 -7.61 18.10 -11.25
N VAL A 48 -7.66 16.86 -10.74
CA VAL A 48 -6.49 16.02 -10.53
C VAL A 48 -6.68 14.67 -11.19
N ALA A 49 -5.71 14.26 -12.00
CA ALA A 49 -5.63 12.91 -12.55
C ALA A 49 -4.72 12.02 -11.68
N VAL A 50 -5.20 10.84 -11.33
CA VAL A 50 -4.46 9.84 -10.54
C VAL A 50 -4.13 8.65 -11.44
N GLY A 51 -3.11 8.82 -12.29
CA GLY A 51 -2.86 7.91 -13.42
C GLY A 51 -3.84 8.13 -14.57
N LEU A 52 -3.57 7.50 -15.71
CA LEU A 52 -4.46 7.46 -16.87
C LEU A 52 -4.96 6.03 -17.07
N PRO A 53 -6.14 5.83 -17.69
CA PRO A 53 -6.63 4.51 -18.04
C PRO A 53 -5.60 3.71 -18.86
N ASN A 54 -5.51 2.42 -18.59
CA ASN A 54 -4.51 1.53 -19.22
C ASN A 54 -5.08 0.19 -19.68
N VAL A 55 -6.40 0.00 -19.60
CA VAL A 55 -7.11 -1.21 -20.04
C VAL A 55 -8.57 -0.86 -20.38
N GLY A 56 -9.12 -1.49 -21.41
CA GLY A 56 -10.48 -1.25 -21.91
C GLY A 56 -10.54 -1.03 -23.43
N LEU A 57 -11.69 -1.21 -24.05
CA LEU A 57 -11.86 -0.83 -25.46
C LEU A 57 -11.91 0.71 -25.55
N HIS A 58 -11.08 1.29 -26.41
CA HIS A 58 -10.99 2.74 -26.63
C HIS A 58 -10.70 3.58 -25.37
N PHE A 59 -9.94 3.04 -24.40
CA PHE A 59 -9.64 3.76 -23.16
C PHE A 59 -8.86 5.07 -23.40
N GLU A 60 -8.18 5.21 -24.54
CA GLU A 60 -7.51 6.42 -24.98
C GLU A 60 -8.46 7.59 -25.26
N THR A 61 -9.74 7.31 -25.48
CA THR A 61 -10.78 8.32 -25.75
C THR A 61 -11.50 8.78 -24.47
N TRP A 62 -11.23 8.15 -23.33
CA TRP A 62 -11.92 8.46 -22.08
C TRP A 62 -11.42 9.77 -21.51
N ASN A 63 -12.35 10.64 -21.15
CA ASN A 63 -12.04 11.98 -20.67
C ASN A 63 -11.54 11.98 -19.22
N ALA A 64 -10.74 12.99 -18.89
CA ALA A 64 -10.46 13.42 -17.53
C ALA A 64 -10.70 14.94 -17.43
N GLY A 65 -10.96 15.47 -16.23
CA GLY A 65 -11.16 16.91 -16.05
C GLY A 65 -12.61 17.35 -15.85
N VAL A 66 -12.82 18.66 -15.75
CA VAL A 66 -14.17 19.25 -15.59
C VAL A 66 -14.74 19.58 -16.97
N LEU A 67 -15.73 18.82 -17.41
CA LEU A 67 -16.40 19.01 -18.71
C LEU A 67 -17.80 19.62 -18.58
N GLY A 68 -18.28 19.81 -17.34
CA GLY A 68 -19.63 20.28 -17.07
C GLY A 68 -20.66 19.16 -17.05
N PRO A 69 -21.94 19.47 -16.76
CA PRO A 69 -22.45 20.82 -16.51
C PRO A 69 -21.94 21.41 -15.18
N ILE A 70 -21.79 22.73 -15.11
CA ILE A 70 -21.44 23.48 -13.89
C ILE A 70 -22.57 24.46 -13.62
N THR A 71 -23.38 24.19 -12.60
CA THR A 71 -24.57 25.00 -12.29
C THR A 71 -24.48 25.63 -10.91
N LEU A 72 -25.07 26.82 -10.78
CA LEU A 72 -25.22 27.55 -9.53
C LEU A 72 -26.69 27.90 -9.35
N SER A 73 -27.34 27.29 -8.36
CA SER A 73 -28.76 27.49 -8.04
C SER A 73 -28.93 28.44 -6.84
N GLY A 74 -30.18 28.87 -6.61
CA GLY A 74 -30.54 29.75 -5.48
C GLY A 74 -30.28 31.23 -5.74
N LEU A 75 -30.14 31.63 -7.00
CA LEU A 75 -30.06 33.04 -7.40
C LEU A 75 -31.47 33.60 -7.62
N ASN A 76 -31.62 34.93 -7.61
CA ASN A 76 -32.90 35.57 -7.95
C ASN A 76 -33.39 35.21 -9.37
N GLU A 77 -32.47 34.95 -10.30
CA GLU A 77 -32.74 34.47 -11.67
C GLU A 77 -32.94 32.93 -11.75
N GLY A 78 -32.99 32.24 -10.61
CA GLY A 78 -33.10 30.80 -10.52
C GLY A 78 -31.73 30.11 -10.55
N THR A 79 -31.45 29.37 -11.62
CA THR A 79 -30.21 28.59 -11.79
C THR A 79 -29.41 29.11 -12.97
N ARG A 80 -28.15 29.42 -12.72
CA ARG A 80 -27.20 29.85 -13.75
C ARG A 80 -26.31 28.68 -14.17
N ASP A 81 -26.21 28.45 -15.48
CA ASP A 81 -25.21 27.54 -16.06
C ASP A 81 -23.90 28.30 -16.35
N LEU A 82 -22.81 27.85 -15.74
CA LEU A 82 -21.48 28.42 -15.86
C LEU A 82 -20.63 27.73 -16.95
N THR A 83 -21.13 26.64 -17.55
CA THR A 83 -20.35 25.78 -18.46
C THR A 83 -19.84 26.55 -19.68
N LYS A 84 -20.67 27.41 -20.27
CA LYS A 84 -20.35 28.20 -21.48
C LYS A 84 -19.72 29.56 -21.19
N GLN A 85 -19.39 29.87 -19.93
CA GLN A 85 -18.70 31.11 -19.60
C GLN A 85 -17.21 31.05 -19.96
N ARG A 86 -16.53 32.19 -19.84
CA ARG A 86 -15.09 32.26 -20.09
C ARG A 86 -14.32 31.60 -18.94
N TRP A 87 -13.55 30.57 -19.26
CA TRP A 87 -12.67 29.86 -18.34
C TRP A 87 -11.20 30.23 -18.57
N ALA A 88 -10.43 30.25 -17.49
CA ALA A 88 -8.98 30.38 -17.51
C ALA A 88 -8.34 29.09 -17.02
N TYR A 89 -7.24 28.69 -17.64
CA TYR A 89 -6.55 27.42 -17.35
C TYR A 89 -5.14 27.68 -16.88
N LYS A 90 -4.70 26.87 -15.91
CA LYS A 90 -3.32 26.80 -15.45
C LYS A 90 -2.94 25.35 -15.28
N VAL A 91 -1.91 24.91 -15.99
CA VAL A 91 -1.36 23.55 -15.88
C VAL A 91 -0.38 23.51 -14.70
N GLY A 92 -0.52 22.49 -13.85
CA GLY A 92 0.37 22.24 -12.73
C GLY A 92 0.30 23.26 -11.59
N MET A 93 1.10 23.00 -10.56
CA MET A 93 1.19 23.78 -9.35
C MET A 93 2.34 24.80 -9.41
N LYS A 94 2.20 25.93 -8.70
CA LYS A 94 3.27 26.93 -8.64
C LYS A 94 4.58 26.31 -8.08
N GLY A 95 4.48 25.42 -7.10
CA GLY A 95 5.65 24.73 -6.55
C GLY A 95 6.34 23.77 -7.53
N GLU A 96 5.59 23.18 -8.48
CA GLU A 96 6.17 22.36 -9.55
C GLU A 96 6.95 23.23 -10.54
N MET A 97 6.38 24.37 -10.95
CA MET A 97 7.05 25.34 -11.84
C MET A 97 8.34 25.92 -11.23
N LEU A 98 8.37 26.07 -9.89
CA LEU A 98 9.54 26.51 -9.15
C LEU A 98 10.48 25.35 -8.78
N SER A 99 10.15 24.13 -9.19
CA SER A 99 10.90 22.91 -8.89
C SER A 99 11.24 22.77 -7.40
N LEU A 100 10.28 23.01 -6.49
CA LEU A 100 10.54 23.02 -5.04
C LEU A 100 11.09 21.69 -4.49
N HIS A 101 10.91 20.60 -5.24
CA HIS A 101 11.48 19.28 -4.94
C HIS A 101 13.00 19.19 -5.14
N THR A 102 13.62 20.16 -5.81
CA THR A 102 15.07 20.23 -6.00
C THR A 102 15.71 21.20 -5.01
N LEU A 103 17.01 21.05 -4.77
CA LEU A 103 17.76 21.94 -3.88
C LEU A 103 17.76 23.40 -4.36
N SER A 104 17.93 23.60 -5.67
CA SER A 104 17.94 24.94 -6.28
C SER A 104 16.55 25.59 -6.23
N GLY A 105 15.50 24.85 -6.61
CA GLY A 105 14.14 25.34 -6.60
C GLY A 105 13.63 25.66 -5.19
N SER A 106 13.99 24.85 -4.19
CA SER A 106 13.65 25.08 -2.79
C SER A 106 14.13 26.45 -2.26
N SER A 107 15.21 27.00 -2.82
CA SER A 107 15.76 28.29 -2.38
C SER A 107 15.00 29.50 -2.92
N SER A 108 14.06 29.31 -3.86
CA SER A 108 13.30 30.38 -4.50
C SER A 108 12.09 30.89 -3.69
N VAL A 109 11.80 30.26 -2.54
CA VAL A 109 10.64 30.60 -1.70
C VAL A 109 11.04 30.74 -0.24
N LYS A 110 10.27 31.53 0.50
CA LYS A 110 10.41 31.66 1.94
C LYS A 110 9.67 30.52 2.63
N TRP A 111 10.41 29.59 3.21
CA TRP A 111 9.87 28.53 4.04
C TRP A 111 9.56 29.04 5.45
N VAL A 112 8.55 28.45 6.07
CA VAL A 112 8.19 28.66 7.48
C VAL A 112 8.56 27.41 8.28
N LYS A 113 8.80 27.58 9.58
CA LYS A 113 9.21 26.52 10.50
C LYS A 113 8.59 26.74 11.89
N ASP A 114 8.76 25.75 12.76
CA ASP A 114 8.37 25.80 14.18
C ASP A 114 6.87 26.14 14.35
N LEU A 115 6.53 27.11 15.19
CA LEU A 115 5.14 27.51 15.48
C LEU A 115 4.33 27.99 14.25
N LEU A 116 5.00 28.26 13.12
CA LEU A 116 4.36 28.67 11.87
C LEU A 116 4.20 27.52 10.87
N LEU A 117 4.55 26.28 11.26
CA LEU A 117 4.37 25.11 10.42
C LEU A 117 2.88 24.92 10.11
N ALA A 118 2.56 24.84 8.82
CA ALA A 118 1.20 24.56 8.39
C ALA A 118 0.79 23.17 8.86
N GLN A 119 -0.42 23.06 9.42
CA GLN A 119 -1.00 21.81 9.89
C GLN A 119 -2.38 21.66 9.25
N LYS A 120 -2.65 20.49 8.66
CA LYS A 120 -3.94 20.18 8.01
C LYS A 120 -4.38 21.21 6.94
N GLN A 121 -3.40 21.89 6.32
CA GLN A 121 -3.66 22.86 5.26
C GLN A 121 -3.55 22.20 3.88
N PRO A 122 -4.52 22.40 2.98
CA PRO A 122 -4.46 21.88 1.62
C PRO A 122 -3.39 22.59 0.79
N LEU A 123 -2.90 21.92 -0.24
CA LEU A 123 -1.93 22.44 -1.21
C LEU A 123 -0.63 22.97 -0.58
N THR A 124 -0.12 22.26 0.43
CA THR A 124 1.06 22.66 1.21
C THR A 124 2.31 21.93 0.75
N TRP A 125 3.45 22.61 0.74
CA TRP A 125 4.76 21.98 0.53
C TRP A 125 5.49 21.87 1.86
N TYR A 126 6.06 20.71 2.12
CA TYR A 126 6.91 20.44 3.27
C TYR A 126 8.30 20.02 2.80
N LYS A 127 9.31 20.30 3.63
CA LYS A 127 10.65 19.76 3.44
C LYS A 127 11.32 19.45 4.76
N ALA A 128 12.22 18.48 4.74
CA ALA A 128 13.07 18.12 5.86
C ALA A 128 14.44 17.70 5.36
N THR A 129 15.42 17.65 6.28
CA THR A 129 16.74 17.09 6.01
C THR A 129 17.05 16.01 7.04
N PHE A 130 17.56 14.86 6.59
CA PHE A 130 17.79 13.72 7.46
C PHE A 130 19.05 12.92 7.05
N ASP A 131 19.60 12.18 8.00
CA ASP A 131 20.72 11.26 7.78
C ASP A 131 20.20 9.85 7.49
N ALA A 132 20.91 9.09 6.64
CA ALA A 132 20.45 7.77 6.25
C ALA A 132 20.50 6.81 7.46
N PRO A 133 19.44 6.03 7.72
CA PRO A 133 19.46 5.01 8.75
C PRO A 133 20.51 3.93 8.46
N GLU A 134 21.21 3.47 9.50
CA GLU A 134 22.21 2.40 9.40
C GLU A 134 21.62 1.06 8.90
N GLY A 135 22.50 0.13 8.53
CA GLY A 135 22.15 -1.21 8.05
C GLY A 135 21.76 -1.27 6.58
N ASN A 136 21.34 -2.45 6.13
CA ASN A 136 21.01 -2.74 4.72
C ASN A 136 19.52 -3.00 4.49
N ASP A 137 18.68 -2.99 5.53
CA ASP A 137 17.25 -3.27 5.44
C ASP A 137 16.50 -2.32 4.51
N PRO A 138 15.56 -2.77 3.67
CA PRO A 138 14.76 -1.87 2.85
C PRO A 138 14.07 -0.79 3.69
N LEU A 139 13.99 0.43 3.14
CA LEU A 139 13.42 1.59 3.83
C LEU A 139 12.07 1.97 3.24
N ALA A 140 11.20 2.55 4.07
CA ALA A 140 9.98 3.20 3.61
C ALA A 140 9.65 4.42 4.49
N LEU A 141 8.93 5.37 3.93
CA LEU A 141 8.29 6.43 4.70
C LEU A 141 6.93 5.95 5.19
N ASP A 142 6.68 6.04 6.50
CA ASP A 142 5.34 5.94 7.07
C ASP A 142 4.64 7.28 6.88
N MET A 143 3.62 7.28 6.04
CA MET A 143 2.84 8.47 5.68
C MET A 143 1.45 8.46 6.32
N GLY A 144 1.22 7.63 7.35
CA GLY A 144 -0.11 7.47 7.96
C GLY A 144 -0.75 8.75 8.49
N SER A 145 0.04 9.79 8.80
CA SER A 145 -0.45 11.10 9.25
C SER A 145 -0.77 12.09 8.12
N MET A 146 -0.57 11.68 6.87
CA MET A 146 -0.71 12.54 5.69
C MET A 146 -2.00 12.24 4.91
N GLY A 147 -2.29 13.06 3.89
CA GLY A 147 -3.50 12.96 3.09
C GLY A 147 -3.25 12.35 1.72
N LYS A 148 -2.80 13.19 0.79
CA LYS A 148 -2.55 12.83 -0.61
C LYS A 148 -1.51 13.76 -1.21
N GLY A 149 -0.65 13.29 -2.10
CA GLY A 149 0.19 14.16 -2.90
C GLY A 149 1.40 13.44 -3.51
N GLN A 150 2.57 14.05 -3.43
CA GLN A 150 3.80 13.54 -4.07
C GLN A 150 5.02 13.69 -3.16
N ILE A 151 5.95 12.74 -3.24
CA ILE A 151 7.15 12.65 -2.40
C ILE A 151 8.39 12.64 -3.29
N TRP A 152 9.41 13.38 -2.86
CA TRP A 152 10.74 13.39 -3.45
C TRP A 152 11.84 13.23 -2.41
N ILE A 153 12.88 12.49 -2.76
CA ILE A 153 14.10 12.37 -1.97
C ILE A 153 15.28 12.74 -2.86
N ASN A 154 16.06 13.73 -2.44
CA ASN A 154 17.22 14.25 -3.18
C ASN A 154 16.87 14.68 -4.63
N GLY A 155 15.63 15.11 -4.87
CA GLY A 155 15.12 15.47 -6.19
C GLY A 155 14.49 14.30 -6.97
N GLU A 156 14.71 13.06 -6.55
CA GLU A 156 14.14 11.87 -7.18
C GLU A 156 12.70 11.62 -6.72
N GLY A 157 11.81 11.33 -7.66
CA GLY A 157 10.40 11.09 -7.39
C GLY A 157 10.16 9.71 -6.78
N VAL A 158 9.88 9.65 -5.47
CA VAL A 158 9.47 8.42 -4.78
C VAL A 158 8.12 7.95 -5.29
N GLY A 159 7.22 8.90 -5.55
CA GLY A 159 5.91 8.63 -6.15
C GLY A 159 4.79 9.44 -5.53
N ARG A 160 3.56 9.07 -5.90
CA ARG A 160 2.35 9.62 -5.28
C ARG A 160 2.11 8.93 -3.95
N HIS A 161 1.66 9.69 -2.96
CA HIS A 161 1.10 9.14 -1.74
C HIS A 161 -0.39 9.43 -1.64
N TRP A 162 -1.16 8.47 -1.13
CA TRP A 162 -2.58 8.65 -0.83
C TRP A 162 -3.03 7.81 0.37
N PRO A 163 -2.37 7.94 1.54
CA PRO A 163 -2.76 7.24 2.76
C PRO A 163 -4.18 7.60 3.23
N GLY A 164 -4.69 8.79 2.88
CA GLY A 164 -6.07 9.19 3.16
C GLY A 164 -7.14 8.38 2.40
N TYR A 165 -6.77 7.62 1.36
CA TYR A 165 -7.68 6.68 0.72
C TYR A 165 -7.67 5.36 1.49
N ILE A 166 -8.68 5.17 2.33
CA ILE A 166 -8.85 3.95 3.13
C ILE A 166 -9.34 2.79 2.26
N ALA A 167 -8.68 1.63 2.41
CA ALA A 167 -9.03 0.40 1.71
C ALA A 167 -10.41 -0.11 2.15
N ARG A 168 -11.25 -0.44 1.17
CA ARG A 168 -12.56 -1.04 1.36
C ARG A 168 -12.63 -2.31 0.52
N GLY A 169 -13.22 -3.36 1.08
CA GLY A 169 -13.31 -4.66 0.46
C GLY A 169 -13.88 -5.68 1.44
N ASP A 170 -13.84 -6.95 1.05
CA ASP A 170 -14.21 -8.06 1.90
C ASP A 170 -12.93 -8.78 2.34
N CYS A 171 -12.42 -8.43 3.52
CA CYS A 171 -11.21 -9.02 4.08
C CYS A 171 -11.59 -10.11 5.08
N GLY A 172 -11.78 -11.33 4.59
CA GLY A 172 -12.00 -12.52 5.42
C GLY A 172 -10.77 -13.42 5.52
N GLU A 173 -10.86 -14.44 6.36
CA GLU A 173 -9.93 -15.57 6.27
C GLU A 173 -10.10 -16.25 4.92
N CYS A 174 -8.99 -16.68 4.32
CA CYS A 174 -9.03 -17.37 3.04
C CYS A 174 -8.26 -18.69 3.09
N ASN A 175 -8.68 -19.63 2.25
CA ASN A 175 -8.03 -20.92 2.09
C ASN A 175 -7.43 -21.03 0.69
N TYR A 176 -6.22 -21.58 0.58
CA TYR A 176 -5.55 -21.83 -0.70
C TYR A 176 -6.36 -22.78 -1.59
N ALA A 177 -7.12 -23.71 -1.01
CA ALA A 177 -7.94 -24.68 -1.73
C ALA A 177 -9.14 -24.03 -2.44
N GLY A 178 -9.56 -24.63 -3.56
CA GLY A 178 -10.66 -24.13 -4.39
C GLY A 178 -10.24 -23.05 -5.38
N LEU A 179 -11.17 -22.64 -6.25
CA LEU A 179 -10.92 -21.60 -7.25
C LEU A 179 -10.49 -20.29 -6.58
N TYR A 180 -9.53 -19.61 -7.20
CA TYR A 180 -9.03 -18.32 -6.76
C TYR A 180 -9.71 -17.19 -7.53
N SER A 181 -10.01 -16.09 -6.83
CA SER A 181 -10.33 -14.79 -7.41
C SER A 181 -9.47 -13.73 -6.73
N GLU A 182 -9.30 -12.59 -7.38
CA GLU A 182 -8.57 -11.41 -6.87
C GLU A 182 -9.16 -10.84 -5.56
N THR A 183 -10.40 -11.17 -5.26
CA THR A 183 -11.10 -10.78 -4.02
C THR A 183 -11.01 -11.81 -2.90
N LYS A 184 -10.57 -13.05 -3.19
CA LYS A 184 -10.65 -14.19 -2.25
C LYS A 184 -9.82 -14.01 -0.97
N CYS A 185 -8.67 -13.36 -1.07
CA CYS A 185 -7.67 -13.26 0.00
C CYS A 185 -7.26 -11.80 0.24
N GLN A 186 -8.22 -10.87 0.23
CA GLN A 186 -7.93 -9.46 0.48
C GLN A 186 -7.53 -9.25 1.95
N THR A 187 -6.63 -8.30 2.18
CA THR A 187 -6.14 -7.93 3.52
C THR A 187 -6.11 -6.42 3.64
N ASN A 188 -5.86 -5.92 4.86
CA ASN A 188 -5.64 -4.50 5.13
C ASN A 188 -6.88 -3.61 4.86
N CYS A 189 -8.10 -4.17 4.94
CA CYS A 189 -9.33 -3.38 4.95
C CYS A 189 -9.33 -2.40 6.13
N GLU A 190 -10.02 -1.26 5.97
CA GLU A 190 -10.14 -0.18 6.97
C GLU A 190 -8.82 0.53 7.33
N GLN A 191 -7.71 0.14 6.71
CA GLN A 191 -6.42 0.81 6.81
C GLN A 191 -6.17 1.72 5.60
N PRO A 192 -5.20 2.65 5.66
CA PRO A 192 -4.69 3.31 4.46
C PRO A 192 -4.39 2.28 3.36
N SER A 193 -4.93 2.49 2.16
CA SER A 193 -4.69 1.60 1.00
C SER A 193 -3.20 1.41 0.73
N GLN A 194 -2.41 2.45 0.99
CA GLN A 194 -0.97 2.36 1.13
C GLN A 194 -0.49 3.33 2.21
N ARG A 195 0.10 2.79 3.29
CA ARG A 195 0.71 3.56 4.38
C ARG A 195 2.21 3.81 4.18
N TRP A 196 2.92 2.79 3.71
CA TRP A 196 4.37 2.80 3.56
C TRP A 196 4.79 3.02 2.11
N TYR A 197 5.70 3.98 1.91
CA TYR A 197 6.19 4.39 0.60
C TYR A 197 7.68 4.08 0.50
N HIS A 198 8.02 3.12 -0.36
CA HIS A 198 9.38 2.57 -0.48
C HIS A 198 10.41 3.65 -0.83
N VAL A 199 11.53 3.66 -0.10
CA VAL A 199 12.68 4.53 -0.33
C VAL A 199 13.89 3.66 -0.70
N PRO A 200 14.34 3.68 -1.96
CA PRO A 200 15.55 2.97 -2.36
C PRO A 200 16.78 3.49 -1.60
N ARG A 201 17.53 2.59 -0.96
CA ARG A 201 18.77 2.96 -0.25
C ARG A 201 19.79 3.65 -1.15
N SER A 202 19.85 3.26 -2.42
CA SER A 202 20.75 3.84 -3.42
C SER A 202 20.47 5.31 -3.71
N TRP A 203 19.31 5.84 -3.33
CA TRP A 203 18.98 7.27 -3.48
C TRP A 203 19.46 8.11 -2.29
N LEU A 204 19.93 7.46 -1.22
CA LEU A 204 20.35 8.13 0.00
C LEU A 204 21.87 8.34 0.03
N LYS A 205 22.26 9.51 0.51
CA LYS A 205 23.60 9.84 0.97
C LYS A 205 23.70 9.49 2.45
N PRO A 206 24.91 9.27 3.00
CA PRO A 206 25.07 9.03 4.43
C PRO A 206 24.43 10.11 5.30
N ARG A 207 24.56 11.38 4.90
CA ARG A 207 24.02 12.55 5.63
C ARG A 207 23.40 13.58 4.69
N GLY A 208 22.53 14.41 5.24
CA GLY A 208 22.01 15.59 4.55
C GLY A 208 21.08 15.30 3.38
N ASN A 209 20.28 14.22 3.47
CA ASN A 209 19.27 13.90 2.46
C ASN A 209 18.12 14.90 2.52
N LEU A 210 17.71 15.42 1.36
CA LEU A 210 16.57 16.33 1.26
C LEU A 210 15.29 15.52 1.01
N LEU A 211 14.35 15.57 1.94
CA LEU A 211 12.98 15.12 1.74
C LEU A 211 12.13 16.33 1.37
N VAL A 212 11.39 16.26 0.25
CA VAL A 212 10.36 17.24 -0.11
C VAL A 212 9.06 16.51 -0.37
N MET A 213 7.96 17.12 0.06
CA MET A 213 6.64 16.60 -0.18
C MET A 213 5.67 17.72 -0.55
N PHE A 214 4.79 17.43 -1.49
CA PHE A 214 3.57 18.19 -1.73
C PHE A 214 2.40 17.45 -1.10
N GLU A 215 1.65 18.10 -0.20
CA GLU A 215 0.43 17.62 0.45
C GLU A 215 -0.78 18.36 -0.13
N GLU A 216 -1.60 17.64 -0.86
CA GLU A 216 -2.78 18.11 -1.60
C GLU A 216 -3.97 18.36 -0.68
N TRP A 217 -4.23 17.47 0.30
CA TRP A 217 -5.44 17.48 1.13
C TRP A 217 -5.23 18.22 2.45
N GLY A 218 -4.10 17.94 3.09
CA GLY A 218 -3.75 18.41 4.43
C GLY A 218 -3.48 17.24 5.36
N GLY A 219 -2.33 17.28 6.02
CA GLY A 219 -1.90 16.27 6.99
C GLY A 219 -1.02 16.89 8.07
N GLU A 220 -0.49 16.02 8.94
CA GLU A 220 0.37 16.38 10.05
C GLU A 220 1.80 15.85 9.79
N PRO A 221 2.74 16.71 9.33
CA PRO A 221 4.06 16.27 8.89
C PRO A 221 4.94 15.72 10.02
N GLU A 222 4.64 16.04 11.29
CA GLU A 222 5.37 15.53 12.44
C GLU A 222 5.15 14.02 12.68
N GLY A 223 4.05 13.46 12.16
CA GLY A 223 3.79 12.02 12.23
C GLY A 223 4.55 11.19 11.17
N ILE A 224 5.28 11.84 10.26
CA ILE A 224 6.06 11.14 9.23
C ILE A 224 7.31 10.56 9.87
N SER A 225 7.60 9.30 9.55
CA SER A 225 8.82 8.63 10.01
C SER A 225 9.41 7.72 8.94
N LEU A 226 10.72 7.45 9.05
CA LEU A 226 11.38 6.41 8.27
C LEU A 226 11.28 5.08 9.02
N ALA A 227 10.81 4.05 8.32
CA ALA A 227 10.71 2.69 8.81
C ALA A 227 11.72 1.80 8.08
N LYS A 228 12.34 0.87 8.83
CA LYS A 228 13.07 -0.26 8.27
C LYS A 228 12.13 -1.44 8.13
N ARG A 229 12.16 -2.12 6.99
CA ARG A 229 11.42 -3.36 6.78
C ARG A 229 12.28 -4.55 7.19
N SER A 230 11.99 -5.14 8.34
CA SER A 230 12.58 -6.39 8.80
C SER A 230 11.59 -7.55 8.71
N THR A 231 12.02 -8.69 8.18
CA THR A 231 11.24 -9.94 8.24
C THR A 231 11.85 -10.84 9.30
N THR A 232 11.30 -10.80 10.51
CA THR A 232 11.79 -11.59 11.65
C THR A 232 11.06 -12.92 11.82
N ARG A 233 9.97 -13.13 11.08
CA ARG A 233 9.15 -14.35 11.14
C ARG A 233 8.97 -14.94 9.75
N VAL A 234 9.15 -16.25 9.63
CA VAL A 234 8.92 -17.01 8.39
C VAL A 234 8.08 -18.24 8.71
N CYS A 235 7.14 -18.57 7.83
CA CYS A 235 6.20 -19.66 8.06
C CYS A 235 6.06 -20.54 6.82
N ALA A 236 5.66 -21.79 7.04
CA ALA A 236 5.18 -22.67 5.99
C ALA A 236 3.88 -23.36 6.43
N ASP A 237 2.93 -23.43 5.51
CA ASP A 237 1.59 -23.94 5.72
C ASP A 237 1.25 -24.83 4.53
N ILE A 238 1.26 -26.15 4.75
CA ILE A 238 1.23 -27.17 3.70
C ILE A 238 0.20 -28.22 4.06
N VAL A 239 -0.80 -28.41 3.21
CA VAL A 239 -1.78 -29.49 3.37
C VAL A 239 -1.30 -30.75 2.64
N GLU A 240 -1.55 -31.91 3.22
CA GLU A 240 -1.25 -33.18 2.56
C GLU A 240 -1.93 -33.29 1.19
N GLY A 241 -1.20 -33.83 0.21
CA GLY A 241 -1.69 -33.94 -1.16
C GLY A 241 -1.73 -32.63 -1.94
N GLN A 242 -1.29 -31.50 -1.36
CA GLN A 242 -1.12 -30.26 -2.10
C GLN A 242 -0.11 -30.46 -3.26
N PRO A 243 -0.51 -30.25 -4.52
CA PRO A 243 0.40 -30.41 -5.63
C PRO A 243 1.45 -29.29 -5.62
N SER A 244 2.73 -29.65 -5.66
CA SER A 244 3.79 -28.74 -6.08
C SER A 244 3.68 -28.40 -7.57
N LEU A 245 4.19 -27.25 -8.01
CA LEU A 245 4.29 -26.90 -9.45
C LEU A 245 4.96 -28.03 -10.27
N LYS A 246 5.98 -28.68 -9.70
CA LYS A 246 6.69 -29.80 -10.32
C LYS A 246 5.82 -31.06 -10.43
N SER A 247 5.02 -31.38 -9.40
CA SER A 247 4.09 -32.51 -9.46
C SER A 247 2.93 -32.25 -10.41
N TRP A 248 2.50 -31.00 -10.59
CA TRP A 248 1.47 -30.64 -11.57
C TRP A 248 1.96 -30.84 -13.01
N HIS A 249 3.17 -30.36 -13.34
CA HIS A 249 3.80 -30.62 -14.65
C HIS A 249 4.10 -32.11 -14.91
N MET A 250 4.40 -32.89 -13.87
CA MET A 250 4.62 -34.33 -14.01
C MET A 250 3.32 -35.13 -14.13
N ALA A 251 2.26 -34.72 -13.43
CA ALA A 251 0.92 -35.30 -13.56
C ALA A 251 0.36 -35.12 -14.98
N THR A 252 0.63 -33.98 -15.63
CA THR A 252 0.30 -33.77 -17.05
C THR A 252 1.21 -34.53 -18.02
N SER A 253 2.35 -35.05 -17.55
CA SER A 253 3.37 -35.73 -18.37
C SER A 253 3.40 -37.27 -18.18
N GLY A 254 2.48 -37.85 -17.39
CA GLY A 254 2.35 -39.31 -17.22
C GLY A 254 3.49 -40.00 -16.45
N LYS A 255 4.38 -39.25 -15.77
CA LYS A 255 5.48 -39.82 -14.98
C LYS A 255 5.13 -39.78 -13.50
N SER A 256 4.87 -40.95 -12.91
CA SER A 256 4.65 -41.10 -11.47
C SER A 256 5.97 -41.44 -10.76
N ASN A 257 6.53 -40.47 -10.05
CA ASN A 257 7.42 -40.71 -8.92
C ASN A 257 6.87 -39.90 -7.74
N SER A 258 6.88 -40.49 -6.55
CA SER A 258 6.42 -39.84 -5.31
C SER A 258 7.31 -38.65 -4.98
N LEU A 259 7.00 -37.46 -5.50
CA LEU A 259 7.70 -36.24 -5.12
C LEU A 259 7.31 -35.93 -3.68
N GLN A 260 8.21 -36.23 -2.73
CA GLN A 260 7.99 -35.95 -1.32
C GLN A 260 7.84 -34.43 -1.14
N LEU A 261 6.70 -34.02 -0.58
CA LEU A 261 6.43 -32.64 -0.20
C LEU A 261 7.50 -32.15 0.78
N LYS A 262 7.96 -30.91 0.62
CA LYS A 262 8.95 -30.30 1.51
C LYS A 262 8.46 -28.95 1.99
N ALA A 263 8.55 -28.73 3.30
CA ALA A 263 8.47 -27.40 3.89
C ALA A 263 9.81 -26.69 3.67
N HIS A 264 9.77 -25.49 3.12
CA HIS A 264 10.94 -24.65 2.91
C HIS A 264 10.82 -23.41 3.78
N LEU A 265 11.81 -23.19 4.65
CA LEU A 265 11.94 -21.96 5.44
C LEU A 265 13.20 -21.24 5.01
N ARG A 266 13.12 -19.90 4.90
CA ARG A 266 14.25 -19.07 4.51
C ARG A 266 14.15 -17.69 5.15
N CYS A 267 15.12 -17.38 6.00
CA CYS A 267 15.31 -16.06 6.55
C CYS A 267 15.88 -15.08 5.51
N PRO A 268 15.73 -13.76 5.73
CA PRO A 268 16.40 -12.73 4.94
C PRO A 268 17.93 -12.92 4.85
N ALA A 269 18.55 -12.17 3.94
CA ALA A 269 20.01 -12.09 3.86
C ALA A 269 20.59 -11.76 5.26
N GLU A 270 21.71 -12.41 5.62
CA GLU A 270 22.45 -12.19 6.87
C GLU A 270 21.78 -12.68 8.18
N LEU A 271 20.49 -13.03 8.16
CA LEU A 271 19.79 -13.62 9.30
C LEU A 271 19.77 -15.15 9.23
N LYS A 272 19.71 -15.79 10.40
CA LYS A 272 19.55 -17.24 10.54
C LYS A 272 18.26 -17.55 11.26
N ILE A 273 17.73 -18.74 11.01
CA ILE A 273 16.63 -19.27 11.82
C ILE A 273 17.18 -19.47 13.23
N SER A 274 16.69 -18.68 14.18
CA SER A 274 17.16 -18.68 15.55
C SER A 274 16.31 -19.55 16.46
N ASP A 275 15.03 -19.69 16.14
CA ASP A 275 14.05 -20.37 16.98
C ASP A 275 12.85 -20.87 16.17
N ILE A 276 12.23 -21.95 16.64
CA ILE A 276 10.98 -22.50 16.09
C ILE A 276 9.87 -22.22 17.10
N GLN A 277 9.02 -21.24 16.80
CA GLN A 277 7.96 -20.79 17.71
C GLN A 277 6.76 -21.75 17.72
N PHE A 278 6.53 -22.42 16.59
CA PHE A 278 5.44 -23.37 16.45
C PHE A 278 5.77 -24.37 15.35
N ALA A 279 5.45 -25.63 15.55
CA ALA A 279 5.41 -26.62 14.49
C ALA A 279 4.38 -27.69 14.84
N SER A 280 3.47 -27.98 13.91
CA SER A 280 2.48 -29.04 14.08
C SER A 280 2.16 -29.70 12.76
N TYR A 281 2.43 -31.00 12.68
CA TYR A 281 1.93 -31.90 11.65
C TYR A 281 0.70 -32.63 12.20
N GLY A 282 -0.45 -32.46 11.56
CA GLY A 282 -1.74 -32.93 12.04
C GLY A 282 -2.88 -32.02 11.57
N LEU A 283 -3.63 -31.43 12.50
CA LEU A 283 -4.69 -30.45 12.19
C LEU A 283 -4.49 -29.12 12.94
N PRO A 284 -3.39 -28.38 12.71
CA PRO A 284 -3.18 -27.08 13.33
C PRO A 284 -4.25 -26.07 12.88
N GLN A 285 -4.62 -25.17 13.79
CA GLN A 285 -5.57 -24.09 13.56
C GLN A 285 -4.87 -22.72 13.57
N GLY A 286 -5.50 -21.71 12.99
CA GLY A 286 -4.98 -20.35 12.92
C GLY A 286 -4.07 -20.08 11.72
N THR A 287 -3.34 -18.98 11.78
CA THR A 287 -2.44 -18.48 10.72
C THR A 287 -1.08 -18.08 11.30
N CYS A 288 -0.09 -17.87 10.43
CA CYS A 288 1.28 -17.48 10.82
C CYS A 288 1.29 -16.31 11.83
N GLY A 289 1.90 -16.53 13.00
CA GLY A 289 1.89 -15.61 14.14
C GLY A 289 0.80 -15.86 15.18
N ASN A 290 -0.15 -16.75 14.90
CA ASN A 290 -1.24 -17.13 15.80
C ASN A 290 -1.70 -18.58 15.53
N TYR A 291 -0.75 -19.51 15.42
CA TYR A 291 -1.05 -20.94 15.28
C TYR A 291 -1.39 -21.59 16.62
N HIS A 292 -2.26 -22.59 16.59
CA HIS A 292 -2.63 -23.40 17.74
C HIS A 292 -2.60 -24.90 17.40
N GLU A 293 -2.18 -25.71 18.38
CA GLU A 293 -2.27 -27.16 18.30
C GLU A 293 -3.72 -27.62 18.43
N SER A 294 -4.03 -28.76 17.84
CA SER A 294 -5.29 -29.47 18.07
C SER A 294 -4.99 -30.86 18.64
N SER A 295 -6.05 -31.63 18.93
CA SER A 295 -5.91 -33.01 19.38
C SER A 295 -5.21 -33.92 18.36
N CYS A 296 -5.17 -33.54 17.07
CA CYS A 296 -4.34 -34.19 16.07
C CYS A 296 -3.04 -33.41 15.90
N HIS A 297 -2.03 -33.77 16.69
CA HIS A 297 -0.69 -33.21 16.66
C HIS A 297 0.36 -34.31 16.81
N ALA A 298 1.35 -34.34 15.93
CA ALA A 298 2.45 -35.28 16.01
C ALA A 298 3.56 -34.76 16.95
N HIS A 299 3.88 -35.52 17.98
CA HIS A 299 4.78 -35.10 19.07
C HIS A 299 6.21 -34.69 18.66
N LYS A 300 6.72 -35.10 17.48
CA LYS A 300 8.04 -34.66 16.98
C LYS A 300 7.96 -33.55 15.94
N SER A 301 6.82 -32.85 15.85
CA SER A 301 6.64 -31.76 14.90
C SER A 301 7.71 -30.68 15.08
N ASN A 302 8.02 -30.31 16.33
CA ASN A 302 9.04 -29.30 16.62
C ASN A 302 10.47 -29.81 16.39
N ASP A 303 10.81 -30.99 16.94
CA ASP A 303 12.14 -31.62 16.82
C ASP A 303 12.65 -31.67 15.36
N ALA A 304 11.75 -31.95 14.42
CA ALA A 304 12.07 -32.03 12.99
C ALA A 304 12.61 -30.71 12.44
N PHE A 305 12.11 -29.57 12.90
CA PHE A 305 12.56 -28.26 12.48
C PHE A 305 13.73 -27.75 13.31
N GLU A 306 13.72 -27.93 14.63
CA GLU A 306 14.84 -27.52 15.48
C GLU A 306 16.16 -28.10 14.98
N LYS A 307 16.16 -29.40 14.69
CA LYS A 307 17.35 -30.12 14.23
C LYS A 307 17.85 -29.66 12.86
N ASN A 308 16.95 -29.33 11.93
CA ASN A 308 17.30 -29.09 10.52
C ASN A 308 17.40 -27.61 10.16
N CYS A 309 16.83 -26.72 10.96
CA CYS A 309 16.64 -25.31 10.60
C CYS A 309 17.41 -24.34 11.49
N ILE A 310 17.52 -24.59 12.79
CA ILE A 310 18.19 -23.65 13.71
C ILE A 310 19.66 -23.47 13.31
N GLY A 311 20.11 -22.21 13.26
CA GLY A 311 21.46 -21.82 12.86
C GLY A 311 21.68 -21.77 11.34
N GLN A 312 20.69 -22.16 10.53
CA GLN A 312 20.74 -22.08 9.07
C GLN A 312 19.94 -20.89 8.56
N GLN A 313 20.39 -20.26 7.47
CA GLN A 313 19.62 -19.22 6.79
C GLN A 313 18.39 -19.80 6.07
N SER A 314 18.54 -20.99 5.49
CA SER A 314 17.44 -21.72 4.87
C SER A 314 17.55 -23.21 5.13
N CYS A 315 16.41 -23.86 5.30
CA CYS A 315 16.32 -25.29 5.50
C CYS A 315 15.14 -25.87 4.71
N SER A 316 15.09 -27.20 4.63
CA SER A 316 13.91 -27.89 4.13
C SER A 316 13.66 -29.18 4.90
N VAL A 317 12.40 -29.45 5.24
CA VAL A 317 11.98 -30.66 5.96
C VAL A 317 10.95 -31.40 5.12
N ASN A 318 11.12 -32.72 4.96
CA ASN A 318 10.16 -33.55 4.24
C ASN A 318 8.86 -33.66 5.05
N VAL A 319 7.73 -33.45 4.39
CA VAL A 319 6.40 -33.50 5.00
C VAL A 319 5.85 -34.92 4.85
N VAL A 320 6.36 -35.83 5.67
CA VAL A 320 5.95 -37.24 5.74
C VAL A 320 5.82 -37.70 7.20
N PRO A 321 4.88 -38.60 7.54
CA PRO A 321 4.62 -38.98 8.94
C PRO A 321 5.85 -39.44 9.72
N GLU A 322 6.78 -40.14 9.06
CA GLU A 322 7.97 -40.73 9.69
C GLU A 322 8.89 -39.67 10.31
N ILE A 323 8.92 -38.46 9.74
CA ILE A 323 9.73 -37.35 10.24
C ILE A 323 9.16 -36.76 11.53
N PHE A 324 7.82 -36.81 11.70
CA PHE A 324 7.12 -36.16 12.81
C PHE A 324 6.73 -37.13 13.93
N GLY A 325 7.22 -38.36 13.89
CA GLY A 325 6.97 -39.38 14.93
C GLY A 325 5.75 -40.26 14.67
N GLY A 326 5.25 -40.28 13.43
CA GLY A 326 4.14 -41.12 12.99
C GLY A 326 2.91 -40.32 12.58
N ASP A 327 1.84 -41.05 12.26
CA ASP A 327 0.53 -40.48 11.93
C ASP A 327 -0.25 -40.19 13.24
N PRO A 328 -0.48 -38.90 13.59
CA PRO A 328 -1.19 -38.53 14.82
C PRO A 328 -2.71 -38.75 14.76
N CYS A 329 -3.30 -38.84 13.57
CA CYS A 329 -4.73 -39.10 13.40
C CYS A 329 -5.01 -39.87 12.09
N PRO A 330 -5.03 -41.22 12.15
CA PRO A 330 -5.26 -42.06 10.98
C PRO A 330 -6.58 -41.75 10.27
N ASN A 331 -6.62 -42.00 8.95
CA ASN A 331 -7.78 -41.76 8.06
C ASN A 331 -8.23 -40.31 7.94
N THR A 332 -7.46 -39.36 8.48
CA THR A 332 -7.71 -37.93 8.34
C THR A 332 -6.59 -37.32 7.49
N SER A 333 -6.93 -36.37 6.62
CA SER A 333 -5.94 -35.61 5.84
C SER A 333 -5.29 -34.57 6.74
N LYS A 334 -3.96 -34.58 6.82
CA LYS A 334 -3.21 -33.70 7.72
C LYS A 334 -2.70 -32.46 6.98
N LYS A 335 -2.14 -31.58 7.79
CA LYS A 335 -1.52 -30.34 7.42
C LYS A 335 -0.30 -30.14 8.31
N LEU A 336 0.75 -29.60 7.72
CA LEU A 336 1.90 -29.07 8.41
C LEU A 336 1.77 -27.54 8.49
N ALA A 337 1.86 -27.00 9.70
CA ALA A 337 2.10 -25.59 9.93
C ALA A 337 3.37 -25.42 10.76
N VAL A 338 4.25 -24.52 10.33
CA VAL A 338 5.49 -24.18 11.06
C VAL A 338 5.73 -22.68 11.03
N GLU A 339 6.20 -22.15 12.15
CA GLU A 339 6.60 -20.78 12.37
C GLU A 339 8.01 -20.74 12.96
N ALA A 340 8.89 -19.96 12.33
CA ALA A 340 10.26 -19.78 12.76
C ALA A 340 10.64 -18.30 12.85
N MET A 341 11.52 -17.99 13.79
CA MET A 341 12.07 -16.66 13.99
C MET A 341 13.45 -16.55 13.33
N CYS A 342 13.72 -15.37 12.78
CA CYS A 342 14.96 -15.00 12.13
C CYS A 342 15.66 -13.92 12.94
N SER A 343 16.91 -14.16 13.34
CA SER A 343 17.80 -13.16 13.96
C SER A 343 19.26 -13.34 13.59
#